data_AF-A0A0Q7VF58-F1
#
_entry.id   AF-A0A0Q7VF58-F1
#
_cell.length_a   1.000
_cell.length_b   1.000
_cell.length_c   1.000
_cell.angle_alpha   90.00
_cell.angle_beta   90.00
_cell.angle_gamma   90.00
#
_symmetry.space_group_name_H-M   'P 1'
#
loop_
_entity.id
_entity.type
_entity.pdbx_description
1 polymer ?
#
loop_
_entity_poly.entity_id
_entity_poly.type
_entity_poly.pdbx_seq_one_letter_code
_entity_poly.pdbx_strand_id
1 'polypeptide(L)'
;MPHTATRAQLRGDGVDESRITIKFECPLCGSEDIDLPDDFSDDSIATCANPNCGAQFGRWVDIKERAKRVVAEALRKQKHRQG
;
A
#
# COMPACT_ATOMS: atom_id res chain seq x y z
N MET A 1 -41.94 -33.35 -19.09
CA MET A 1 -40.68 -33.10 -19.83
C MET A 1 -40.25 -31.65 -19.54
N PRO A 2 -39.32 -31.35 -18.61
CA PRO A 2 -38.73 -30.03 -18.53
C PRO A 2 -37.44 -29.97 -19.36
N HIS A 3 -37.34 -28.91 -20.16
CA HIS A 3 -36.27 -28.65 -21.10
C HIS A 3 -34.99 -28.16 -20.39
N THR A 4 -33.89 -28.79 -20.81
CA THR A 4 -32.47 -28.41 -20.83
C THR A 4 -32.09 -27.03 -20.25
N ALA A 5 -31.40 -27.04 -19.11
CA ALA A 5 -30.67 -25.88 -18.59
C ALA A 5 -29.31 -25.76 -19.30
N THR A 6 -29.20 -24.86 -20.29
CA THR A 6 -27.90 -24.45 -20.84
C THR A 6 -27.28 -23.40 -19.91
N ARG A 7 -26.35 -23.85 -19.06
CA ARG A 7 -25.55 -22.98 -18.20
C ARG A 7 -24.30 -22.53 -18.97
N ALA A 8 -24.33 -21.32 -19.52
CA ALA A 8 -23.14 -20.65 -20.03
C ALA A 8 -22.27 -20.18 -18.85
N GLN A 9 -21.12 -20.83 -18.64
CA GLN A 9 -20.14 -20.39 -17.65
C GLN A 9 -19.16 -19.44 -18.33
N LEU A 10 -19.36 -18.13 -18.14
CA LEU A 10 -18.39 -17.10 -18.55
C LEU A 10 -17.11 -17.28 -17.72
N ARG A 11 -16.00 -17.56 -18.41
CA ARG A 11 -14.65 -17.48 -17.84
C ARG A 11 -14.33 -16.00 -17.64
N GLY A 12 -14.31 -15.55 -16.40
CA GLY A 12 -13.80 -14.23 -16.04
C GLY A 12 -12.34 -14.37 -15.60
N ASP A 13 -11.43 -13.84 -16.41
CA ASP A 13 -10.04 -13.61 -16.07
C ASP A 13 -9.92 -12.89 -14.72
N GLY A 14 -9.35 -13.58 -13.73
CA GLY A 14 -8.95 -12.97 -12.46
C GLY A 14 -7.79 -12.03 -12.71
N VAL A 15 -8.08 -10.73 -12.74
CA VAL A 15 -7.03 -9.70 -12.67
C VAL A 15 -6.44 -9.78 -11.27
N ASP A 16 -5.29 -10.45 -11.14
CA ASP A 16 -4.46 -10.39 -9.93
C ASP A 16 -3.85 -8.98 -9.85
N GLU A 17 -4.60 -8.04 -9.29
CA GLU A 17 -4.02 -6.82 -8.76
C GLU A 17 -3.13 -7.22 -7.59
N SER A 18 -1.86 -7.53 -7.85
CA SER A 18 -0.87 -7.79 -6.83
C SER A 18 -0.66 -6.51 -6.00
N ARG A 19 -1.48 -6.32 -4.95
CA ARG A 19 -1.41 -5.16 -4.06
C ARG A 19 -0.30 -5.38 -3.04
N ILE A 20 0.65 -4.44 -2.98
CA ILE A 20 1.69 -4.42 -1.94
C ILE A 20 1.29 -3.41 -0.88
N THR A 21 0.87 -3.91 0.28
CA THR A 21 0.60 -3.08 1.45
C THR A 21 1.90 -2.85 2.22
N ILE A 22 2.24 -1.59 2.45
CA ILE A 22 3.39 -1.20 3.29
C ILE A 22 2.82 -0.80 4.65
N LYS A 23 3.31 -1.46 5.71
CA LYS A 23 3.01 -1.03 7.08
C LYS A 23 3.97 0.07 7.48
N PHE A 24 3.43 1.13 8.03
CA PHE A 24 4.18 2.20 8.65
C PHE A 24 4.04 2.08 10.17
N GLU A 25 5.09 2.31 10.94
CA GLU A 25 5.05 2.30 12.40
C GLU A 25 5.89 3.48 12.93
N CYS A 26 5.29 4.29 13.79
CA CYS A 26 5.98 5.39 14.43
C CYS A 26 6.96 4.86 15.48
N PRO A 27 8.27 5.13 15.37
CA PRO A 27 9.26 4.61 16.32
C PRO A 27 9.16 5.23 17.72
N LEU A 28 8.40 6.32 17.89
CA LEU A 28 8.24 7.00 19.18
C LEU A 28 7.06 6.47 19.99
N CYS A 29 5.93 6.18 19.34
CA CYS A 29 4.69 5.81 20.02
C CYS A 29 4.09 4.48 19.54
N GLY A 30 4.65 3.86 18.50
CA GLY A 30 4.15 2.62 17.90
C GLY A 30 2.88 2.76 17.07
N SER A 31 2.39 3.99 16.82
CA SER A 31 1.20 4.20 15.99
C SER A 31 1.48 3.88 14.53
N GLU A 32 0.55 3.17 13.88
CA GLU A 32 0.65 2.80 12.47
C GLU A 32 0.04 3.85 11.51
N ASP A 33 -0.54 4.91 12.08
CA ASP A 33 -1.26 5.96 11.37
C ASP A 33 -0.41 7.24 11.18
N ILE A 34 -0.52 7.81 9.99
CA ILE A 34 0.11 9.07 9.60
C ILE A 34 -0.98 10.10 9.36
N ASP A 35 -0.79 11.29 9.89
CA ASP A 35 -1.64 12.44 9.61
C ASP A 35 -1.01 13.26 8.48
N LEU A 36 -1.84 13.55 7.49
CA LEU A 36 -1.54 14.37 6.33
C LEU A 36 -2.72 15.33 6.16
N PRO A 37 -2.46 16.62 5.84
CA PRO A 37 -3.53 17.56 5.54
C PRO A 37 -4.34 17.13 4.31
N ASP A 38 -5.61 17.51 4.21
CA ASP A 38 -6.50 17.11 3.09
C ASP A 38 -5.92 17.51 1.71
N ASP A 39 -5.36 18.73 1.61
CA ASP A 39 -4.63 19.24 0.44
C ASP A 39 -3.12 18.96 0.52
N PHE A 40 -2.71 17.74 0.89
CA PHE A 40 -1.29 17.41 0.96
C PHE A 40 -0.63 17.40 -0.42
N SER A 41 0.57 17.98 -0.50
CA SER A 41 1.46 17.96 -1.66
C SER A 41 2.72 17.16 -1.34
N ASP A 42 3.60 17.00 -2.33
CA ASP A 42 4.88 16.30 -2.18
C ASP A 42 5.76 16.92 -1.07
N ASP A 43 5.68 18.24 -0.92
CA ASP A 43 6.38 19.01 0.09
C ASP A 43 5.69 19.05 1.46
N SER A 44 4.48 18.50 1.59
CA SER A 44 3.77 18.47 2.87
C SER A 44 4.49 17.59 3.88
N ILE A 45 4.58 18.06 5.12
CA ILE A 45 5.20 17.31 6.22
C ILE A 45 4.18 16.30 6.75
N ALA A 46 4.57 15.03 6.70
CA ALA A 46 3.80 13.94 7.30
C ALA A 46 4.15 13.84 8.79
N THR A 47 3.11 13.76 9.62
CA THR A 47 3.25 13.66 11.07
C THR A 47 2.58 12.40 11.59
N CYS A 48 2.93 12.00 12.81
CA CYS A 48 2.23 10.91 13.48
C CYS A 48 0.79 11.35 13.80
N ALA A 49 -0.19 10.53 13.41
CA ALA A 49 -1.60 10.81 13.69
C ALA A 49 -1.94 10.75 15.18
N ASN A 50 -1.08 10.16 16.00
CA ASN A 50 -1.27 10.18 17.43
C ASN A 50 -1.02 11.60 17.98
N PRO A 51 -2.05 12.28 18.52
CA PRO A 51 -1.95 13.65 19.02
C PRO A 51 -1.01 13.76 20.24
N ASN A 52 -0.78 12.66 20.95
CA ASN A 52 0.15 12.61 22.08
C ASN A 52 1.62 12.40 21.65
N CYS A 53 1.87 12.19 20.36
CA CYS A 53 3.20 11.95 19.81
C CYS A 53 3.69 13.15 19.00
N GLY A 54 2.95 13.54 17.96
CA GLY A 54 3.32 14.67 17.09
C GLY A 54 4.67 14.51 16.37
N ALA A 55 5.19 13.29 16.25
CA ALA A 55 6.45 13.03 15.56
C ALA A 55 6.37 13.49 14.10
N GLN A 56 7.39 14.20 13.63
CA GLN A 56 7.51 14.59 12.23
C GLN A 56 8.37 13.57 11.50
N PHE A 57 7.83 12.94 10.46
CA PHE A 57 8.56 11.94 9.66
C PHE A 57 9.31 12.57 8.48
N GLY A 58 8.98 13.82 8.14
CA GLY A 58 9.55 14.58 7.04
C GLY A 58 8.54 14.80 5.92
N ARG A 59 9.03 15.20 4.75
CA ARG A 59 8.16 15.46 3.60
C ARG A 59 7.55 14.18 3.04
N TRP A 60 6.34 14.29 2.55
CA TRP A 60 5.61 13.19 1.94
C TRP A 60 6.34 12.61 0.72
N VAL A 61 7.01 13.44 -0.08
CA VAL A 61 7.84 12.98 -1.20
C VAL A 61 8.92 11.99 -0.75
N ASP A 62 9.62 12.30 0.33
CA ASP A 62 10.70 11.47 0.86
C ASP A 62 10.15 10.11 1.35
N ILE A 63 8.95 10.12 1.95
CA ILE A 63 8.26 8.90 2.41
C ILE A 63 7.82 8.04 1.22
N LYS A 64 7.22 8.65 0.18
CA LYS A 64 6.85 7.96 -1.07
C LYS A 64 8.06 7.32 -1.74
N GLU A 65 9.17 8.03 -1.84
CA GLU A 65 10.39 7.51 -2.47
C GLU A 65 10.98 6.32 -1.70
N ARG A 66 10.98 6.38 -0.36
CA ARG A 66 11.38 5.23 0.49
C ARG A 66 10.45 4.03 0.29
N ALA A 67 9.14 4.26 0.28
CA ALA A 67 8.14 3.22 0.03
C ALA A 67 8.35 2.54 -1.34
N LYS A 68 8.49 3.33 -2.41
CA LYS A 68 8.78 2.83 -3.76
C LYS A 68 10.04 2.00 -3.80
N ARG A 69 11.11 2.44 -3.13
CA ARG A 69 12.37 1.70 -3.06
C ARG A 69 12.19 0.33 -2.40
N VAL A 70 11.51 0.27 -1.25
CA VAL A 70 11.23 -1.00 -0.55
C VAL A 70 10.43 -1.95 -1.44
N VAL A 71 9.40 -1.43 -2.12
CA VAL A 71 8.60 -2.21 -3.07
C VAL A 71 9.44 -2.71 -4.24
N ALA A 72 10.25 -1.85 -4.85
CA ALA A 72 11.13 -2.23 -5.95
C ALA A 72 12.11 -3.34 -5.52
N GLU A 73 12.67 -3.26 -4.32
CA GLU A 73 13.52 -4.30 -3.75
C GLU A 73 12.74 -5.60 -3.48
N ALA A 74 11.51 -5.53 -2.99
CA ALA A 74 10.65 -6.70 -2.77
C ALA A 74 10.29 -7.41 -4.09
N LEU A 75 9.95 -6.64 -5.13
CA LEU A 75 9.66 -7.16 -6.47
C LEU A 75 10.88 -7.83 -7.11
N ARG A 76 12.08 -7.24 -6.94
CA ARG A 76 13.34 -7.85 -7.38
C ARG A 76 13.59 -9.18 -6.69
N LYS A 77 13.31 -9.30 -5.39
CA LYS A 77 13.44 -10.55 -4.63
C LYS A 77 12.40 -11.60 -5.03
N GLN A 78 11.17 -11.20 -5.31
CA GLN A 78 10.14 -12.13 -5.82
C GLN A 78 10.52 -12.76 -7.17
N LYS A 79 11.08 -11.97 -8.09
CA LYS A 79 11.58 -12.48 -9.39
C LYS A 79 12.66 -13.56 -9.24
N HIS A 80 13.35 -13.61 -8.10
CA HIS A 80 14.44 -14.57 -7.85
C HIS A 80 14.00 -15.91 -7.22
N ARG A 81 12.74 -16.02 -6.75
CA ARG A 81 12.21 -17.24 -6.10
C ARG A 81 11.37 -18.13 -7.04
N GLN A 82 11.10 -17.68 -8.27
CA GLN A 82 10.39 -18.44 -9.31
C GLN A 82 11.33 -19.08 -10.35
N GLY A 83 12.64 -19.10 -10.08
CA GLY A 83 13.66 -19.77 -10.90
C GLY A 83 14.05 -21.11 -10.31
#